data_AF-A0A7S2TMZ2-F1
#
_entry.id   AF-A0A7S2TMZ2-F1
#
_cell.length_a   1.000
_cell.length_b   1.000
_cell.length_c   1.000
_cell.angle_alpha   90.00
_cell.angle_beta   90.00
_cell.angle_gamma   90.00
#
_symmetry.space_group_name_H-M   'P 1'
#
loop_
_entity.id
_entity.type
_entity.pdbx_description
1 polymer ?
#
loop_
_entity_poly.entity_id
_entity_poly.type
_entity_poly.pdbx_seq_one_letter_code
_entity_poly.pdbx_strand_id
1 'polypeptide(L)'
;TFDRALRALPITQHNRVWPLYLRFVQSARIPELAVRVYRRFLKIEPDRVEEFVDYLKKIKSWNEAAVQLAELVNSDTFVSQYGKSKYDLWKELLTIITKNPSDIK
;
A
#
# COMPACT_ATOMS: atom_id res chain seq x y z
N THR A 1 2.72 11.74 -19.74
CA THR A 1 2.06 11.59 -18.43
C THR A 1 1.97 10.12 -18.06
N PHE A 2 2.08 9.77 -16.77
CA PHE A 2 2.13 8.37 -16.31
C PHE A 2 0.90 7.55 -16.75
N ASP A 3 -0.30 8.14 -16.69
CA ASP A 3 -1.52 7.46 -17.16
C ASP A 3 -1.51 7.12 -18.65
N ARG A 4 -0.89 7.96 -19.49
CA ARG A 4 -0.74 7.68 -20.92
C ARG A 4 0.24 6.51 -21.14
N ALA A 5 1.31 6.45 -20.34
CA ALA A 5 2.27 5.34 -20.41
C ALA A 5 1.62 4.01 -19.99
N LEU A 6 0.82 4.00 -18.91
CA LEU A 6 0.10 2.81 -18.45
C LEU A 6 -0.97 2.32 -19.45
N ARG A 7 -1.55 3.21 -20.26
CA ARG A 7 -2.49 2.82 -21.34
C ARG A 7 -1.78 2.34 -22.61
N ALA A 8 -0.61 2.90 -22.92
CA ALA A 8 0.10 2.59 -24.17
C ALA A 8 0.98 1.34 -24.06
N LEU A 9 1.43 0.98 -22.85
CA LEU A 9 2.34 -0.14 -22.63
C LEU A 9 1.59 -1.40 -22.16
N PRO A 10 2.02 -2.60 -22.60
CA PRO A 10 1.56 -3.87 -22.04
C PRO A 10 1.83 -3.97 -20.53
N ILE A 11 1.00 -4.73 -19.81
CA ILE A 11 1.09 -4.91 -18.35
C ILE A 11 2.47 -5.41 -17.89
N THR A 12 3.15 -6.20 -18.72
CA THR A 12 4.51 -6.71 -18.47
C THR A 12 5.57 -5.61 -18.34
N GLN A 13 5.30 -4.41 -18.85
CA GLN A 13 6.19 -3.25 -18.76
C GLN A 13 5.80 -2.27 -17.65
N HIS A 14 4.68 -2.51 -16.95
CA HIS A 14 4.18 -1.59 -15.93
C HIS A 14 5.10 -1.53 -14.71
N ASN A 15 5.85 -2.59 -14.43
CA ASN A 15 6.90 -2.67 -13.41
C ASN A 15 7.97 -1.55 -13.54
N ARG A 16 8.19 -0.99 -14.73
CA ARG A 16 9.12 0.13 -14.96
C ARG A 16 8.47 1.49 -14.71
N VAL A 17 7.16 1.58 -14.89
CA VAL A 17 6.39 2.83 -14.78
C VAL A 17 5.98 3.07 -13.33
N TRP A 18 5.52 2.02 -12.63
CA TRP A 18 5.00 2.14 -11.27
C TRP A 18 5.98 2.75 -10.26
N PRO A 19 7.26 2.33 -10.17
CA PRO A 19 8.20 2.94 -9.23
C PRO A 19 8.39 4.43 -9.45
N LEU A 20 8.40 4.88 -10.72
CA LEU A 20 8.51 6.29 -11.06
C LEU A 20 7.22 7.05 -10.71
N TYR A 21 6.07 6.42 -10.95
CA TYR A 21 4.78 7.03 -10.64
C TYR A 21 4.56 7.14 -9.13
N LEU A 22 4.86 6.10 -8.35
CA LEU A 22 4.76 6.12 -6.90
C LEU A 22 5.68 7.18 -6.30
N ARG A 23 6.94 7.29 -6.75
CA ARG A 23 7.85 8.37 -6.32
C ARG A 23 7.29 9.76 -6.63
N PHE A 24 6.72 9.94 -7.82
CA PHE A 24 6.08 11.20 -8.19
C PHE A 24 4.94 11.55 -7.24
N VAL A 25 4.05 10.60 -6.95
CA VAL A 25 2.89 10.88 -6.09
C VAL A 25 3.27 10.99 -4.61
N GLN A 26 4.30 10.27 -4.15
CA GLN A 26 4.89 10.47 -2.82
C GLN A 26 5.49 11.87 -2.65
N SER A 27 6.08 12.42 -3.71
CA SER A 27 6.60 13.80 -3.70
C SER A 27 5.51 14.87 -3.78
N ALA A 28 4.32 14.49 -4.25
CA ALA A 28 3.18 15.39 -4.31
C ALA A 28 2.59 15.59 -2.90
N ARG A 29 2.26 16.84 -2.53
CA ARG A 29 1.64 17.18 -1.24
C ARG A 29 0.15 16.80 -1.15
N ILE A 30 -0.32 15.86 -1.95
CA ILE A 30 -1.74 15.47 -2.06
C ILE A 30 -1.89 13.98 -1.70
N PRO A 31 -2.18 13.65 -0.43
CA PRO A 31 -2.27 12.27 0.04
C PRO A 31 -3.38 11.47 -0.65
N GLU A 32 -4.52 12.11 -0.95
CA GLU A 32 -5.66 11.45 -1.62
C GLU A 32 -5.30 10.91 -3.00
N LEU A 33 -4.47 11.65 -3.75
CA LEU A 33 -3.99 11.22 -5.05
C LEU A 33 -3.10 9.98 -4.89
N ALA A 34 -2.21 9.99 -3.89
CA ALA A 34 -1.34 8.85 -3.60
C ALA A 34 -2.15 7.61 -3.29
N VAL A 35 -3.11 7.71 -2.38
CA VAL A 35 -3.98 6.59 -1.99
C VAL A 35 -4.71 6.02 -3.22
N ARG A 36 -5.26 6.85 -4.09
CA ARG A 36 -5.92 6.39 -5.32
C ARG A 36 -4.98 5.67 -6.27
N VAL A 37 -3.77 6.18 -6.45
CA VAL A 37 -2.76 5.58 -7.32
C VAL A 37 -2.26 4.26 -6.75
N TYR A 38 -2.02 4.18 -5.44
CA TYR A 38 -1.68 2.94 -4.75
C TYR A 38 -2.77 1.88 -4.85
N ARG A 39 -4.04 2.24 -4.64
CA ARG A 39 -5.17 1.30 -4.83
C ARG A 39 -5.21 0.72 -6.25
N ARG A 40 -4.85 1.52 -7.26
CA ARG A 40 -4.76 1.04 -8.65
C ARG A 40 -3.55 0.12 -8.85
N PHE A 41 -2.41 0.45 -8.23
CA PHE A 41 -1.20 -0.36 -8.29
C PHE A 41 -1.42 -1.77 -7.69
N LEU A 42 -2.06 -1.84 -6.52
CA LEU A 42 -2.31 -3.11 -5.82
C LEU A 42 -3.27 -4.05 -6.56
N LYS A 43 -4.12 -3.55 -7.45
CA LYS A 43 -4.93 -4.40 -8.34
C LYS A 43 -4.08 -5.19 -9.35
N ILE A 44 -2.88 -4.72 -9.64
CA ILE A 44 -1.96 -5.35 -10.59
C ILE A 44 -0.91 -6.17 -9.83
N GLU A 45 -0.34 -5.61 -8.76
CA GLU A 45 0.67 -6.25 -7.93
C GLU A 45 0.17 -6.34 -6.47
N PRO A 46 -0.69 -7.33 -6.14
CA PRO A 46 -1.22 -7.50 -4.78
C PRO A 46 -0.13 -7.88 -3.77
N ASP A 47 1.00 -8.41 -4.22
CA ASP A 47 2.12 -8.78 -3.33
C ASP A 47 2.80 -7.56 -2.69
N ARG A 48 2.58 -6.35 -3.23
CA ARG A 48 3.21 -5.10 -2.74
C ARG A 48 2.36 -4.30 -1.76
N VAL A 49 1.35 -4.92 -1.14
CA VAL A 49 0.49 -4.25 -0.14
C VAL A 49 1.33 -3.67 1.01
N GLU A 50 2.44 -4.31 1.41
CA GLU A 50 3.31 -3.81 2.46
C GLU A 50 3.90 -2.41 2.14
N GLU A 51 4.26 -2.14 0.89
CA GLU A 51 4.75 -0.81 0.47
C GLU A 51 3.66 0.26 0.62
N PHE A 52 2.39 -0.12 0.38
CA PHE A 52 1.26 0.79 0.58
C PHE A 52 1.00 1.06 2.06
N VAL A 53 1.06 0.04 2.91
CA VAL A 53 0.93 0.19 4.37
C VAL A 53 2.01 1.13 4.91
N ASP A 54 3.26 0.98 4.47
CA ASP A 54 4.36 1.87 4.87
C ASP A 54 4.11 3.32 4.45
N TYR A 55 3.53 3.53 3.27
CA TYR A 55 3.12 4.86 2.83
C TYR A 55 1.99 5.44 3.71
N LEU A 56 0.95 4.65 4.00
CA LEU A 56 -0.16 5.07 4.86
C LEU A 56 0.31 5.47 6.26
N LYS A 57 1.30 4.75 6.81
CA LYS A 57 1.97 5.12 8.08
C LYS A 57 2.69 6.46 8.00
N LYS A 58 3.39 6.75 6.89
CA LYS A 58 4.09 8.04 6.70
C LYS A 58 3.12 9.22 6.69
N ILE A 59 1.95 9.06 6.08
CA ILE A 59 0.91 10.11 6.05
C ILE A 59 0.01 10.10 7.29
N LYS A 60 0.29 9.24 8.29
CA LYS A 60 -0.50 9.05 9.51
C LYS A 60 -1.98 8.69 9.25
N SER A 61 -2.28 8.05 8.12
CA SER A 61 -3.62 7.50 7.83
C SER A 61 -3.76 6.14 8.52
N TRP A 62 -3.90 6.15 9.85
CA TRP A 62 -3.89 4.94 10.67
C TRP A 62 -5.09 4.03 10.41
N ASN A 63 -6.27 4.60 10.17
CA ASN A 63 -7.47 3.81 9.92
C ASN A 63 -7.34 2.99 8.64
N GLU A 64 -6.95 3.62 7.53
CA GLU A 64 -6.72 2.90 6.26
C GLU A 64 -5.58 1.89 6.39
N ALA A 65 -4.50 2.22 7.11
CA ALA A 65 -3.40 1.28 7.34
C ALA A 65 -3.87 0.04 8.12
N ALA A 66 -4.72 0.21 9.13
CA ALA A 66 -5.26 -0.88 9.93
C ALA A 66 -6.20 -1.77 9.11
N VAL A 67 -7.11 -1.19 8.31
CA VAL A 67 -8.01 -1.95 7.43
C VAL A 67 -7.21 -2.76 6.41
N GLN A 68 -6.23 -2.15 5.75
CA GLN A 68 -5.41 -2.84 4.75
C GLN A 68 -4.56 -3.95 5.38
N LEU A 69 -3.99 -3.73 6.57
CA LEU A 69 -3.28 -4.79 7.29
C LEU A 69 -4.22 -5.91 7.74
N ALA A 70 -5.45 -5.60 8.16
CA ALA A 70 -6.43 -6.61 8.56
C ALA A 70 -6.82 -7.50 7.37
N GLU A 71 -7.08 -6.90 6.22
CA GLU A 71 -7.34 -7.63 4.96
C GLU A 71 -6.14 -8.50 4.57
N LEU A 72 -4.93 -7.94 4.64
CA LEU A 72 -3.69 -8.65 4.32
C LEU A 72 -3.49 -9.88 5.21
N VAL A 73 -3.64 -9.68 6.51
CA VAL A 73 -3.47 -10.70 7.53
C VAL A 73 -4.58 -11.75 7.47
N ASN A 74 -5.79 -11.41 7.03
CA ASN A 74 -6.86 -12.38 6.86
C ASN A 74 -6.77 -13.17 5.53
N SER A 75 -5.96 -12.74 4.58
CA SER A 75 -5.77 -13.47 3.33
C SER A 75 -4.84 -14.68 3.52
N ASP A 76 -5.27 -15.84 3.01
CA ASP A 76 -4.51 -17.09 3.11
C ASP A 76 -3.50 -17.30 1.97
N THR A 77 -3.56 -16.44 0.94
CA THR A 77 -2.67 -16.48 -0.23
C THR A 77 -1.50 -15.50 -0.13
N PHE A 78 -1.40 -14.73 0.95
CA PHE A 78 -0.40 -13.68 1.05
C PHE A 78 1.00 -14.24 1.33
N VAL A 79 1.95 -13.86 0.48
CA VAL A 79 3.37 -14.10 0.66
C VAL A 79 4.04 -12.74 0.87
N SER A 80 4.68 -12.54 2.03
CA SER A 80 5.37 -11.29 2.34
C SER A 80 6.52 -11.03 1.38
N GLN A 81 6.51 -9.87 0.73
CA GLN A 81 7.63 -9.41 -0.09
C GLN A 81 8.90 -9.18 0.74
N TYR A 82 8.73 -8.80 2.02
CA TYR A 82 9.82 -8.54 2.96
C TYR A 82 10.20 -9.77 3.81
N GLY A 83 9.58 -10.94 3.56
CA GLY A 83 9.82 -12.17 4.32
C GLY A 83 9.27 -12.14 5.75
N LYS A 84 8.36 -11.21 6.07
CA LYS A 84 7.68 -11.15 7.37
C LYS A 84 6.72 -12.32 7.51
N SER A 85 6.64 -12.88 8.71
CA SER A 85 5.63 -13.88 9.02
C SER A 85 4.25 -13.24 9.17
N LYS A 86 3.19 -14.01 8.97
CA LYS A 86 1.79 -13.60 9.25
C LYS A 86 1.65 -13.08 10.69
N TYR A 87 2.40 -13.67 11.62
CA TYR A 87 2.43 -13.27 13.02
C TYR A 87 3.07 -11.89 13.25
N ASP A 88 4.13 -11.56 12.51
CA ASP A 88 4.77 -10.24 12.61
C ASP A 88 3.86 -9.13 12.07
N LEU A 89 3.11 -9.41 11.00
CA LEU A 89 2.08 -8.51 10.49
C LEU A 89 0.93 -8.32 11.50
N TRP A 90 0.52 -9.40 12.19
CA TRP A 90 -0.45 -9.32 13.29
C TRP A 90 0.06 -8.42 14.43
N LYS A 91 1.32 -8.55 14.84
CA LYS A 91 1.92 -7.64 15.85
C LYS A 91 1.92 -6.19 15.39
N GLU A 92 2.24 -5.98 14.12
CA GLU A 92 2.28 -4.66 13.50
C GLU A 92 0.89 -4.00 13.51
N LEU A 93 -0.15 -4.76 13.14
CA LEU A 93 -1.55 -4.35 13.23
C LEU A 93 -1.98 -4.03 14.67
N LEU A 94 -1.68 -4.92 15.62
CA LEU A 94 -1.98 -4.69 17.04
C LEU A 94 -1.29 -3.42 17.57
N THR A 95 -0.06 -3.17 17.14
CA THR A 95 0.68 -1.97 17.53
C THR A 95 0.02 -0.70 17.01
N ILE A 96 -0.54 -0.72 15.80
CA ILE A 96 -1.25 0.43 15.21
C ILE A 96 -2.56 0.68 15.95
N ILE A 97 -3.34 -0.37 16.21
CA ILE A 97 -4.64 -0.28 16.89
C ILE A 97 -4.49 0.21 18.33
N THR A 98 -3.53 -0.36 19.06
CA THR A 98 -3.30 0.00 20.47
C THR A 98 -2.72 1.40 20.65
N LYS A 99 -1.89 1.88 19.71
CA LYS A 99 -1.27 3.22 19.80
C LYS A 99 -2.14 4.35 19.27
N ASN A 100 -3.09 4.07 18.38
CA ASN A 100 -3.96 5.10 17.79
C ASN A 100 -5.46 4.78 17.93
N PRO A 101 -5.96 4.47 19.13
CA PRO A 101 -7.37 4.09 19.32
C PRO A 101 -8.35 5.23 19.01
N SER A 102 -7.90 6.49 19.00
CA SER A 102 -8.74 7.67 18.73
C SER A 102 -8.96 7.94 17.24
N ASP A 103 -8.01 7.54 16.39
CA ASP A 103 -8.02 7.77 14.94
C ASP A 103 -8.62 6.61 14.15
N ILE A 104 -8.88 5.49 14.82
CA ILE A 104 -9.47 4.28 14.25
C ILE A 104 -10.94 4.26 14.68
N LYS A 105 -11.83 4.43 13.70
CA LYS A 105 -13.29 4.42 13.86
C LYS A 105 -13.89 3.41 12.90
#